data_AF-A0A6A6CU41-F1
#
_entry.id   AF-A0A6A6CU41-F1
#
_cell.length_a   1.000
_cell.length_b   1.000
_cell.length_c   1.000
_cell.angle_alpha   90.00
_cell.angle_beta   90.00
_cell.angle_gamma   90.00
#
_symmetry.space_group_name_H-M   'P 1'
#
loop_
_entity.id
_entity.type
_entity.pdbx_description
1 polymer ?
#
loop_
_entity_poly.entity_id
_entity_poly.type
_entity_poly.pdbx_seq_one_letter_code
_entity_poly.pdbx_strand_id
1 'polypeptide(L)'
;MFGLSYWFLPLFAGCVWLGTLLAMLGRWVAIGSPHYSTFNDTQHIAYISDIGATSWGKPLFIAGSAVCVVVFDLAFVAERWLRHKGRLTQNYNNTEKILSICATIAAIVGALGLIFLTIFDTKRYPHVHDAMLIVFIAGYIVSAIFICAEYQRLGIHYRDQRILAASFWIKLAFIFIEVALAIAFGVLGYQDHYNRAAVIEWTISLIYIFYIWSFIIDFLPATRTRHVNDRFPAPLRKQDDEMGMTTQAQGNMMGGPVYSNGGHYPDEQGVPSRNF
;
A
#
# COMPACT_ATOMS: atom_id res chain seq x y z
N MET A 1 -23.38 -9.34 -9.76
CA MET A 1 -21.95 -9.30 -9.36
C MET A 1 -21.89 -8.48 -8.08
N PHE A 2 -21.44 -9.06 -6.95
CA PHE A 2 -21.45 -8.35 -5.67
C PHE A 2 -20.73 -7.00 -5.79
N GLY A 3 -21.45 -5.91 -5.52
CA GLY A 3 -21.05 -4.52 -5.80
C GLY A 3 -19.91 -3.97 -4.93
N LEU A 4 -19.12 -4.84 -4.29
CA LEU A 4 -17.98 -4.44 -3.48
C LEU A 4 -16.89 -3.87 -4.39
N SER A 5 -16.55 -2.61 -4.14
CA SER A 5 -15.44 -1.95 -4.81
C SER A 5 -14.12 -2.26 -4.10
N TYR A 6 -13.02 -2.20 -4.85
CA TYR A 6 -11.69 -2.57 -4.37
C TYR A 6 -11.19 -1.73 -3.19
N TRP A 7 -11.76 -0.54 -2.95
CA TRP A 7 -11.49 0.27 -1.75
C TRP A 7 -11.89 -0.44 -0.44
N PHE A 8 -12.76 -1.45 -0.50
CA PHE A 8 -13.15 -2.23 0.66
C PHE A 8 -11.99 -3.05 1.24
N LEU A 9 -11.01 -3.46 0.42
CA LEU A 9 -9.88 -4.27 0.86
C LEU A 9 -9.05 -3.55 1.95
N PRO A 10 -8.47 -2.36 1.71
CA PRO A 10 -7.74 -1.65 2.74
C PRO A 10 -8.63 -1.23 3.91
N LEU A 11 -9.91 -0.90 3.68
CA LEU A 11 -10.84 -0.58 4.77
C LEU A 11 -10.98 -1.77 5.73
N PHE A 12 -11.29 -2.95 5.20
CA PHE A 12 -11.47 -4.16 5.99
C PHE A 12 -10.19 -4.56 6.73
N ALA A 13 -9.03 -4.52 6.06
CA ALA A 13 -7.74 -4.81 6.68
C ALA A 13 -7.48 -3.90 7.89
N GLY A 14 -7.63 -2.58 7.73
CA GLY A 14 -7.45 -1.62 8.82
C GLY A 14 -8.45 -1.80 9.96
N CYS A 15 -9.71 -2.15 9.67
CA CYS A 15 -10.72 -2.45 10.69
C CYS A 15 -10.39 -3.71 11.49
N VAL A 16 -9.88 -4.76 10.84
CA VAL A 16 -9.45 -5.99 11.53
C VAL A 16 -8.26 -5.71 12.45
N TRP A 17 -7.28 -4.95 11.97
CA TRP A 17 -6.14 -4.54 12.79
C TRP A 17 -6.56 -3.67 13.98
N LEU A 18 -7.38 -2.65 13.74
CA LEU A 18 -7.94 -1.80 14.79
C LEU A 18 -8.72 -2.63 15.83
N GLY A 19 -9.59 -3.54 15.38
CA GLY A 19 -10.34 -4.43 16.27
C GLY A 19 -9.43 -5.31 17.12
N THR A 20 -8.34 -5.82 16.54
CA THR A 20 -7.32 -6.62 17.24
C THR A 20 -6.64 -5.79 18.33
N LEU A 21 -6.17 -4.59 18.01
CA LEU A 21 -5.51 -3.69 18.96
C LEU A 21 -6.45 -3.24 20.08
N LEU A 22 -7.68 -2.85 19.75
CA LEU A 22 -8.68 -2.44 20.73
C LEU A 22 -9.09 -3.58 21.66
N ALA A 23 -9.20 -4.81 21.15
CA ALA A 23 -9.49 -5.97 21.99
C ALA A 23 -8.33 -6.27 22.95
N MET A 24 -7.08 -6.20 22.46
CA MET A 24 -5.89 -6.42 23.28
C MET A 24 -5.76 -5.37 24.38
N LEU A 25 -5.76 -4.08 24.01
CA LEU A 25 -5.65 -2.97 24.95
C LEU A 25 -6.86 -2.92 25.90
N GLY A 26 -8.07 -3.02 25.35
CA GLY A 26 -9.32 -2.94 26.10
C GLY A 26 -9.42 -4.03 27.16
N ARG A 27 -9.05 -5.28 26.82
CA ARG A 27 -9.02 -6.35 27.83
C ARG A 27 -7.94 -6.11 28.88
N TRP A 28 -6.74 -5.69 28.50
CA TRP A 28 -5.66 -5.42 29.46
C TRP A 28 -6.07 -4.35 30.49
N VAL A 29 -6.69 -3.26 30.03
CA VAL A 29 -7.24 -2.22 30.90
C VAL A 29 -8.40 -2.76 31.76
N ALA A 30 -9.33 -3.52 31.17
CA ALA A 30 -10.52 -4.01 31.86
C ALA A 30 -10.22 -4.96 33.02
N ILE A 31 -9.09 -5.68 32.98
CA ILE A 31 -8.64 -6.58 34.07
C ILE A 31 -7.67 -5.88 35.04
N GLY A 32 -7.57 -4.55 35.01
CA GLY A 32 -6.77 -3.76 35.94
C GLY A 32 -5.30 -3.63 35.58
N SER A 33 -4.95 -3.70 34.30
CA SER A 33 -3.57 -3.50 33.80
C SER A 33 -2.51 -4.39 34.49
N PRO A 34 -2.67 -5.72 34.45
CA PRO A 34 -1.79 -6.65 35.15
C PRO A 34 -0.37 -6.58 34.58
N HIS A 35 0.59 -6.78 35.48
CA HIS A 35 2.00 -6.96 35.14
C HIS A 35 2.22 -8.39 34.66
N TYR A 36 2.54 -8.56 33.37
CA TYR A 36 2.71 -9.89 32.77
C TYR A 36 4.10 -10.48 33.03
N SER A 37 4.24 -11.80 32.89
CA SER A 37 5.54 -12.47 33.06
C SER A 37 6.58 -12.10 32.01
N THR A 38 6.17 -11.43 30.93
CA THR A 38 7.06 -10.94 29.86
C THR A 38 7.55 -9.51 30.11
N PHE A 39 7.01 -8.83 31.12
CA PHE A 39 7.45 -7.49 31.48
C PHE A 39 8.86 -7.53 32.05
N ASN A 40 9.60 -6.46 31.80
CA ASN A 40 10.80 -6.15 32.57
C ASN A 40 10.43 -5.55 33.94
N ASP A 41 11.32 -5.62 34.91
CA ASP A 41 11.07 -5.19 36.30
C ASP A 41 10.56 -3.75 36.44
N THR A 42 11.00 -2.85 35.54
CA THR A 42 10.64 -1.41 35.52
C THR A 42 9.46 -1.08 34.60
N GLN A 43 8.88 -2.09 33.96
CA GLN A 43 7.78 -1.93 33.02
C GLN A 43 6.42 -1.93 33.72
N HIS A 44 5.55 -1.01 33.34
CA HIS A 44 4.19 -0.85 33.87
C HIS A 44 3.13 -0.77 32.76
N ILE A 45 3.54 -0.47 31.53
CA ILE A 45 2.69 -0.42 30.34
C ILE A 45 2.98 -1.65 29.50
N ALA A 46 1.94 -2.42 29.14
CA ALA A 46 2.10 -3.58 28.27
C ALA A 46 2.47 -3.15 26.85
N TYR A 47 3.47 -3.82 26.27
CA TYR A 47 3.62 -3.88 24.82
C TYR A 47 2.46 -4.69 24.22
N ILE A 48 2.16 -4.46 22.94
CA ILE A 48 1.24 -5.29 22.16
C ILE A 48 1.73 -6.74 22.18
N SER A 49 3.04 -6.94 22.04
CA SER A 49 3.69 -8.25 22.08
C SER A 49 3.53 -8.95 23.44
N ASP A 50 3.50 -8.22 24.57
CA ASP A 50 3.23 -8.81 25.89
C ASP A 50 1.84 -9.41 25.98
N ILE A 51 0.83 -8.65 25.57
CA ILE A 51 -0.56 -9.13 25.52
C ILE A 51 -0.65 -10.29 24.51
N GLY A 52 0.04 -10.16 23.37
CA GLY A 52 0.16 -11.14 22.31
C GLY A 52 0.86 -12.44 22.72
N ALA A 53 1.59 -12.46 23.84
CA ALA A 53 2.22 -13.66 24.39
C ALA A 53 1.32 -14.39 25.40
N THR A 54 0.20 -13.80 25.81
CA THR A 54 -0.76 -14.43 26.73
C THR A 54 -1.58 -15.53 26.05
N SER A 55 -2.15 -16.46 26.83
CA SER A 55 -2.93 -17.58 26.31
C SER A 55 -4.16 -17.17 25.49
N TRP A 56 -4.78 -16.04 25.83
CA TRP A 56 -5.93 -15.50 25.12
C TRP A 56 -5.51 -14.55 23.97
N GLY A 57 -4.47 -13.74 24.19
CA GLY A 57 -4.07 -12.67 23.28
C GLY A 57 -3.31 -13.21 22.08
N LYS A 58 -2.55 -14.30 22.25
CA LYS A 58 -1.82 -14.95 21.16
C LYS A 58 -2.71 -15.39 19.99
N PRO A 59 -3.77 -16.20 20.17
CA PRO A 59 -4.61 -16.60 19.05
C PRO A 59 -5.30 -15.40 18.38
N LEU A 60 -5.71 -14.38 19.16
CA LEU A 60 -6.26 -13.14 18.62
C LEU A 60 -5.22 -12.40 17.77
N PHE A 61 -3.99 -12.26 18.26
CA PHE A 61 -2.94 -11.53 17.59
C PHE A 61 -2.52 -12.22 16.28
N ILE A 62 -2.40 -13.56 16.29
CA ILE A 62 -2.13 -14.34 15.08
C ILE A 62 -3.25 -14.16 14.06
N ALA A 63 -4.51 -14.39 14.45
CA ALA A 63 -5.64 -14.33 13.53
C ALA A 63 -5.85 -12.92 12.97
N GLY A 64 -5.82 -11.91 13.85
CA GLY A 64 -5.99 -10.51 13.49
C GLY A 64 -4.90 -10.00 12.54
N SER A 65 -3.63 -10.26 12.88
CA SER A 65 -2.49 -9.90 12.03
C SER A 65 -2.56 -10.61 10.68
N ALA A 66 -2.78 -11.93 10.65
CA ALA A 66 -2.84 -12.70 9.41
C ALA A 66 -3.96 -12.21 8.48
N VAL A 67 -5.18 -12.01 9.01
CA VAL A 67 -6.29 -11.49 8.20
C VAL A 67 -6.00 -10.08 7.70
N CYS A 68 -5.47 -9.19 8.55
CA CYS A 68 -5.12 -7.84 8.16
C CYS A 68 -4.12 -7.83 6.99
N VAL A 69 -2.96 -8.49 7.14
CA VAL A 69 -1.89 -8.37 6.15
C VAL A 69 -2.19 -9.13 4.87
N VAL A 70 -2.87 -10.28 4.93
CA VAL A 70 -3.30 -11.00 3.73
C VAL A 70 -4.30 -10.17 2.92
N VAL A 71 -5.29 -9.54 3.58
CA VAL A 71 -6.23 -8.67 2.87
C VAL A 71 -5.54 -7.39 2.37
N PHE A 72 -4.57 -6.87 3.12
CA PHE A 72 -3.79 -5.73 2.67
C PHE A 72 -2.95 -6.07 1.44
N ASP A 73 -2.26 -7.21 1.41
CA ASP A 73 -1.52 -7.70 0.22
C ASP A 73 -2.44 -7.90 -1.00
N LEU A 74 -3.67 -8.36 -0.78
CA LEU A 74 -4.68 -8.43 -1.85
C LEU A 74 -4.99 -7.04 -2.43
N ALA A 75 -4.85 -5.95 -1.67
CA ALA A 75 -4.96 -4.60 -2.20
C ALA A 75 -3.82 -4.31 -3.20
N PHE A 76 -2.57 -4.64 -2.89
CA PHE A 76 -1.44 -4.47 -3.83
C PHE A 76 -1.68 -5.26 -5.13
N VAL A 77 -2.12 -6.51 -5.02
CA VAL A 77 -2.44 -7.36 -6.17
C VAL A 77 -3.62 -6.79 -6.97
N ALA A 78 -4.65 -6.26 -6.29
CA ALA A 78 -5.79 -5.64 -6.94
C ALA A 78 -5.42 -4.35 -7.67
N GLU A 79 -4.58 -3.51 -7.08
CA GLU A 79 -4.08 -2.28 -7.69
C GLU A 79 -3.35 -2.61 -9.00
N ARG A 80 -2.43 -3.57 -8.93
CA ARG A 80 -1.70 -4.11 -10.08
C ARG A 80 -2.64 -4.59 -11.19
N TRP A 81 -3.63 -5.39 -10.83
CA TRP A 81 -4.62 -5.92 -11.77
C TRP A 81 -5.44 -4.80 -12.42
N LEU A 82 -5.87 -3.81 -11.64
CA LEU A 82 -6.67 -2.68 -12.12
C LEU A 82 -5.88 -1.78 -13.07
N ARG A 83 -4.58 -1.55 -12.79
CA ARG A 83 -3.65 -0.87 -13.71
C ARG A 83 -3.50 -1.66 -15.01
N HIS A 84 -3.36 -2.98 -14.95
CA HIS A 84 -3.30 -3.83 -16.16
C HIS A 84 -4.61 -3.80 -16.98
N LYS A 85 -5.77 -3.64 -16.34
CA LYS A 85 -7.09 -3.58 -17.02
C LYS A 85 -7.48 -2.17 -17.48
N GLY A 86 -6.64 -1.15 -17.27
CA GLY A 86 -6.93 0.24 -17.63
C GLY A 86 -7.98 0.93 -16.75
N ARG A 87 -8.31 0.33 -15.60
CA ARG A 87 -9.24 0.93 -14.63
C ARG A 87 -8.55 1.94 -13.71
N LEU A 88 -7.23 1.82 -13.59
CA LEU A 88 -6.33 2.83 -13.03
C LEU A 88 -5.36 3.28 -14.13
N THR A 89 -4.64 4.38 -13.91
CA THR A 89 -3.59 4.86 -14.84
C THR A 89 -2.61 3.74 -15.15
N GLN A 90 -2.55 3.36 -16.42
CA GLN A 90 -1.76 2.21 -16.87
C GLN A 90 -0.26 2.53 -16.78
N ASN A 91 0.54 1.51 -16.53
CA ASN A 91 1.99 1.64 -16.48
C ASN A 91 2.50 1.79 -17.93
N TYR A 92 3.20 2.89 -18.19
CA TYR A 92 3.75 3.25 -19.50
C TYR A 92 5.04 2.46 -19.79
N ASN A 93 5.87 2.31 -18.75
CA ASN A 93 7.22 1.76 -18.87
C ASN A 93 7.38 0.41 -18.15
N ASN A 94 8.27 -0.43 -18.68
CA ASN A 94 8.70 -1.68 -18.02
C ASN A 94 9.24 -1.42 -16.60
N THR A 95 9.83 -0.26 -16.33
CA THR A 95 10.32 0.10 -15.00
C THR A 95 9.19 0.27 -13.97
N GLU A 96 8.08 0.93 -14.31
CA GLU A 96 6.92 1.05 -13.42
C GLU A 96 6.34 -0.34 -13.13
N LYS A 97 6.32 -1.19 -14.16
CA LYS A 97 5.91 -2.58 -14.04
C LYS A 97 6.81 -3.36 -13.05
N ILE A 98 8.13 -3.15 -13.07
CA ILE A 98 9.09 -3.78 -12.15
C ILE A 98 8.91 -3.22 -10.74
N LEU A 99 8.85 -1.89 -10.57
CA LEU A 99 8.68 -1.24 -9.27
C LEU A 99 7.46 -1.76 -8.52
N SER A 100 6.33 -1.87 -9.20
CA SER A 100 5.09 -2.42 -8.64
C SER A 100 5.19 -3.91 -8.26
N ILE A 101 5.97 -4.72 -9.01
CA ILE A 101 6.25 -6.12 -8.61
C ILE A 101 7.12 -6.15 -7.36
N CYS A 102 8.20 -5.36 -7.34
CA CYS A 102 9.10 -5.27 -6.19
C CYS A 102 8.36 -4.76 -4.94
N ALA A 103 7.47 -3.79 -5.09
CA ALA A 103 6.59 -3.31 -4.02
C ALA A 103 5.72 -4.44 -3.46
N THR A 104 5.08 -5.22 -4.33
CA THR A 104 4.20 -6.33 -3.93
C THR A 104 5.00 -7.43 -3.22
N ILE A 105 6.17 -7.81 -3.74
CA ILE A 105 7.03 -8.83 -3.11
C ILE A 105 7.51 -8.35 -1.73
N ALA A 106 7.95 -7.10 -1.62
CA ALA A 106 8.40 -6.54 -0.35
C ALA A 106 7.26 -6.47 0.68
N ALA A 107 6.03 -6.15 0.25
CA ALA A 107 4.84 -6.18 1.11
C ALA A 107 4.56 -7.59 1.64
N ILE A 108 4.62 -8.62 0.77
CA ILE A 108 4.46 -10.03 1.17
C ILE A 108 5.53 -10.44 2.19
N VAL A 109 6.79 -10.04 1.99
CA VAL A 109 7.86 -10.31 2.96
C VAL A 109 7.58 -9.62 4.30
N GLY A 110 7.11 -8.36 4.27
CA GLY A 110 6.67 -7.65 5.48
C GLY A 110 5.50 -8.34 6.19
N ALA A 111 4.49 -8.78 5.43
CA ALA A 111 3.33 -9.53 5.91
C ALA A 111 3.73 -10.84 6.60
N LEU A 112 4.64 -11.61 5.98
CA LEU A 112 5.21 -12.81 6.58
C LEU A 112 5.96 -12.49 7.88
N GLY A 113 6.71 -11.38 7.93
CA GLY A 113 7.32 -10.88 9.17
C GLY A 113 6.30 -10.67 10.28
N LEU A 114 5.18 -10.00 10.01
CA LEU A 114 4.13 -9.76 11.01
C LEU A 114 3.45 -11.06 11.46
N ILE A 115 3.16 -11.98 10.53
CA ILE A 115 2.58 -13.27 10.90
C ILE A 115 3.56 -14.06 11.77
N PHE A 116 4.83 -14.14 11.38
CA PHE A 116 5.82 -14.90 12.14
C PHE A 116 6.12 -14.29 13.50
N LEU A 117 6.19 -12.96 13.67
CA LEU A 117 6.39 -12.37 14.99
C LEU A 117 5.21 -12.66 15.94
N THR A 118 3.99 -12.83 15.43
CA THR A 118 2.85 -13.24 16.26
C THR A 118 2.90 -14.72 16.68
N ILE A 119 3.52 -15.58 15.85
CA ILE A 119 3.70 -17.01 16.13
C ILE A 119 4.88 -17.24 17.08
N PHE A 120 6.02 -16.61 16.80
CA PHE A 120 7.22 -16.62 17.63
C PHE A 120 7.12 -15.47 18.64
N ASP A 121 6.35 -15.68 19.70
CA ASP A 121 6.09 -14.65 20.72
C ASP A 121 7.32 -14.29 21.57
N THR A 122 7.25 -13.14 22.23
CA THR A 122 8.27 -12.60 23.13
C THR A 122 8.52 -13.48 24.35
N LYS A 123 7.57 -14.33 24.75
CA LYS A 123 7.73 -15.23 25.91
C LYS A 123 8.64 -16.42 25.62
N ARG A 124 8.51 -17.04 24.44
CA ARG A 124 9.21 -18.29 24.09
C ARG A 124 10.36 -18.09 23.14
N TYR A 125 10.26 -17.10 22.26
CA TYR A 125 11.21 -16.87 21.17
C TYR A 125 11.56 -15.37 21.01
N PRO A 126 12.01 -14.66 22.06
CA PRO A 126 12.22 -13.22 22.04
C PRO A 126 13.13 -12.75 20.90
N HIS A 127 14.29 -13.40 20.70
CA HIS A 127 15.20 -13.02 19.61
C HIS A 127 14.61 -13.23 18.21
N VAL A 128 13.75 -14.26 18.03
CA VAL A 128 13.09 -14.50 16.74
C VAL A 128 11.97 -13.47 16.54
N HIS A 129 11.23 -13.13 17.60
CA HIS A 129 10.22 -12.09 17.59
C HIS A 129 10.81 -10.76 17.10
N ASP A 130 11.92 -10.33 17.70
CA ASP A 130 12.58 -9.07 17.36
C ASP A 130 13.12 -9.08 15.92
N ALA A 131 13.71 -10.20 15.48
CA ALA A 131 14.16 -10.35 14.10
C ALA A 131 12.99 -10.25 13.10
N MET A 132 11.85 -10.88 13.41
CA MET A 132 10.65 -10.82 12.56
C MET A 132 9.97 -9.45 12.59
N LEU A 133 10.06 -8.71 13.70
CA LEU A 133 9.65 -7.31 13.78
C LEU A 133 10.48 -6.42 12.84
N ILE A 134 11.79 -6.63 12.78
CA ILE A 134 12.66 -5.92 11.82
C ILE A 134 12.28 -6.26 10.38
N VAL A 135 12.04 -7.54 10.07
CA VAL A 135 11.61 -7.98 8.73
C VAL A 135 10.26 -7.34 8.34
N PHE A 136 9.30 -7.30 9.27
CA PHE A 136 8.02 -6.63 9.08
C PHE A 136 8.20 -5.15 8.71
N ILE A 137 8.90 -4.39 9.55
CA ILE A 137 9.12 -2.95 9.36
C ILE A 137 9.88 -2.68 8.07
N ALA A 138 11.01 -3.37 7.84
CA ALA A 138 11.83 -3.18 6.66
C ALA A 138 11.08 -3.55 5.37
N GLY A 139 10.34 -4.66 5.38
CA GLY A 139 9.55 -5.10 4.23
C GLY A 139 8.52 -4.07 3.78
N TYR A 140 7.74 -3.52 4.72
CA TYR A 140 6.75 -2.49 4.40
C TYR A 140 7.38 -1.15 4.00
N ILE A 141 8.49 -0.74 4.63
CA ILE A 141 9.22 0.48 4.21
C ILE A 141 9.74 0.34 2.78
N VAL A 142 10.41 -0.78 2.46
CA VAL A 142 10.92 -1.04 1.11
C VAL A 142 9.77 -1.09 0.10
N SER A 143 8.66 -1.72 0.45
CA SER A 143 7.45 -1.72 -0.36
C SER A 143 6.94 -0.31 -0.65
N ALA A 144 6.84 0.52 0.39
CA ALA A 144 6.34 1.87 0.29
C ALA A 144 7.28 2.79 -0.52
N ILE A 145 8.59 2.59 -0.45
CA ILE A 145 9.58 3.26 -1.31
C ILE A 145 9.33 2.92 -2.79
N PHE A 146 9.14 1.64 -3.11
CA PHE A 146 8.86 1.22 -4.49
C PHE A 146 7.53 1.77 -5.00
N ILE A 147 6.49 1.82 -4.17
CA ILE A 147 5.21 2.47 -4.48
C ILE A 147 5.42 3.96 -4.77
N CYS A 148 6.15 4.67 -3.90
CA CYS A 148 6.41 6.09 -4.08
C CYS A 148 7.20 6.35 -5.37
N ALA A 149 8.19 5.52 -5.68
CA ALA A 149 8.94 5.60 -6.93
C ALA A 149 8.06 5.34 -8.17
N GLU A 150 7.11 4.41 -8.09
CA GLU A 150 6.12 4.16 -9.14
C GLU A 150 5.21 5.39 -9.34
N TYR A 151 4.65 5.93 -8.25
CA TYR A 151 3.78 7.11 -8.29
C TYR A 151 4.49 8.36 -8.78
N GLN A 152 5.76 8.58 -8.39
CA GLN A 152 6.55 9.70 -8.89
C GLN A 152 6.74 9.61 -10.41
N ARG A 153 7.02 8.41 -10.94
CA ARG A 153 7.15 8.18 -12.39
C ARG A 153 5.83 8.37 -13.14
N LEU A 154 4.74 7.84 -12.60
CA LEU A 154 3.40 8.04 -13.16
C LEU A 154 2.96 9.52 -13.13
N GLY A 155 3.27 10.23 -12.03
CA GLY A 155 2.90 11.63 -11.83
C GLY A 155 3.60 12.61 -12.78
N ILE A 156 4.77 12.25 -13.32
CA ILE A 156 5.44 13.03 -14.38
C ILE A 156 4.62 13.02 -15.67
N HIS A 157 3.95 11.91 -15.97
CA HIS A 157 3.20 11.72 -17.23
C HIS A 157 1.73 12.16 -17.11
N TYR A 158 1.11 12.03 -15.93
CA TYR A 158 -0.30 12.35 -15.68
C TYR A 158 -0.48 13.51 -14.69
N ARG A 159 0.19 14.66 -14.96
CA ARG A 159 0.19 15.85 -14.09
C ARG A 159 -1.20 16.38 -13.70
N ASP A 160 -2.23 16.09 -14.49
CA ASP A 160 -3.59 16.58 -14.25
C ASP A 160 -4.38 15.79 -13.18
N GLN A 161 -3.86 14.66 -12.69
CA GLN A 161 -4.56 13.80 -11.73
C GLN A 161 -4.19 14.15 -10.27
N ARG A 162 -4.87 15.16 -9.71
CA ARG A 162 -4.67 15.61 -8.30
C ARG A 162 -4.81 14.50 -7.26
N ILE A 163 -5.61 13.46 -7.54
CA ILE A 163 -5.84 12.32 -6.64
C ILE A 163 -4.56 11.47 -6.49
N LEU A 164 -3.81 11.26 -7.58
CA LEU A 164 -2.54 10.51 -7.54
C LEU A 164 -1.48 11.25 -6.71
N ALA A 165 -1.37 12.57 -6.92
CA ALA A 165 -0.44 13.40 -6.16
C ALA A 165 -0.79 13.44 -4.66
N ALA A 166 -2.07 13.57 -4.32
CA ALA A 166 -2.52 13.54 -2.92
C ALA A 166 -2.18 12.20 -2.25
N SER A 167 -2.46 11.08 -2.92
CA SER A 167 -2.12 9.75 -2.42
C SER A 167 -0.62 9.58 -2.17
N PHE A 168 0.21 10.02 -3.12
CA PHE A 168 1.66 10.00 -3.00
C PHE A 168 2.15 10.76 -1.76
N TRP A 169 1.73 12.02 -1.58
CA TRP A 169 2.17 12.83 -0.45
C TRP A 169 1.68 12.31 0.90
N ILE A 170 0.46 11.76 0.95
CA ILE A 170 -0.08 11.14 2.16
C ILE A 170 0.77 9.92 2.55
N LYS A 171 1.05 9.01 1.61
CA LYS A 171 1.88 7.82 1.87
C LYS A 171 3.30 8.19 2.25
N LEU A 172 3.89 9.16 1.56
CA LEU A 172 5.23 9.65 1.87
C LEU A 172 5.31 10.22 3.30
N ALA A 173 4.31 10.98 3.72
CA ALA A 173 4.22 11.48 5.09
C ALA A 173 4.16 10.34 6.12
N PHE A 174 3.34 9.31 5.87
CA PHE A 174 3.29 8.13 6.73
C PHE A 174 4.63 7.42 6.84
N ILE A 175 5.35 7.20 5.72
CA ILE A 175 6.68 6.56 5.73
C ILE A 175 7.64 7.34 6.65
N PHE A 176 7.71 8.66 6.52
CA PHE A 176 8.60 9.46 7.36
C PHE A 176 8.22 9.41 8.84
N ILE A 177 6.92 9.48 9.15
CA ILE A 177 6.42 9.40 10.53
C ILE A 177 6.70 8.02 11.13
N GLU A 178 6.41 6.93 10.41
CA GLU A 178 6.62 5.58 10.89
C GLU A 178 8.10 5.25 11.06
N VAL A 179 8.97 5.68 10.14
CA VAL A 179 10.42 5.51 10.29
C VAL A 179 10.94 6.26 11.51
N ALA A 180 10.52 7.52 11.71
CA ALA A 180 10.93 8.29 12.88
C ALA A 180 10.48 7.65 14.20
N LEU A 181 9.24 7.16 14.24
CA LEU A 181 8.71 6.47 15.42
C LEU A 181 9.38 5.10 15.63
N ALA A 182 9.66 4.33 14.58
CA ALA A 182 10.34 3.04 14.68
C ALA A 182 11.78 3.20 15.21
N ILE A 183 12.49 4.25 14.77
CA ILE A 183 13.81 4.59 15.33
C ILE A 183 13.66 4.96 16.81
N ALA A 184 12.69 5.80 17.16
CA ALA A 184 12.44 6.17 18.56
C ALA A 184 12.11 4.95 19.43
N PHE A 185 11.29 4.01 18.92
CA PHE A 185 10.96 2.75 19.57
C PHE A 185 12.21 1.91 19.85
N GLY A 186 13.05 1.69 18.83
CA GLY A 186 14.29 0.93 18.96
C GLY A 186 15.28 1.57 19.93
N VAL A 187 15.45 2.90 19.87
CA VAL A 187 16.35 3.65 20.77
C VAL A 187 15.86 3.60 22.22
N LEU A 188 14.56 3.80 22.46
CA LEU A 188 14.00 3.74 23.80
C LEU A 188 14.06 2.32 24.38
N GLY A 189 13.85 1.30 23.55
CA GLY A 189 14.02 -0.10 23.93
C GLY A 189 15.47 -0.41 24.33
N TYR A 190 16.44 0.07 23.55
CA TYR A 190 17.88 -0.11 23.85
C TYR A 190 18.33 0.61 25.13
N GLN A 191 17.67 1.71 25.50
CA GLN A 191 17.96 2.48 26.73
C GLN A 191 17.12 2.01 27.93
N ASP A 192 16.46 0.87 27.85
CA ASP A 192 15.60 0.31 28.90
C ASP A 192 14.45 1.24 29.36
N HIS A 193 14.07 2.20 28.51
CA HIS A 193 12.94 3.09 28.73
C HIS A 193 11.61 2.41 28.34
N TYR A 194 11.33 1.24 28.91
CA TYR A 194 10.29 0.31 28.42
C TYR A 194 8.89 0.93 28.35
N ASN A 195 8.47 1.68 29.36
CA ASN A 195 7.15 2.33 29.35
C ASN A 195 6.98 3.33 28.20
N ARG A 196 8.05 4.09 27.89
CA ARG A 196 8.04 5.05 26.77
C ARG A 196 8.03 4.31 25.44
N ALA A 197 8.86 3.27 25.32
CA ALA A 197 8.87 2.42 24.14
C ALA A 197 7.51 1.74 23.90
N ALA A 198 6.82 1.25 24.94
CA ALA A 198 5.48 0.67 24.83
C ALA A 198 4.47 1.68 24.28
N VAL A 199 4.47 2.91 24.79
CA VAL A 199 3.61 3.99 24.25
C VAL A 199 3.90 4.25 22.76
N ILE A 200 5.17 4.25 22.36
CA ILE A 200 5.56 4.42 20.96
C ILE A 200 5.09 3.23 20.11
N GLU A 201 5.20 1.99 20.59
CA GLU A 201 4.72 0.79 19.86
C GLU A 201 3.21 0.86 19.57
N TRP A 202 2.41 1.22 20.57
CA TRP A 202 0.97 1.45 20.39
C TRP A 202 0.70 2.57 19.40
N THR A 203 1.48 3.66 19.48
CA THR A 203 1.36 4.79 18.56
C THR A 203 1.67 4.41 17.12
N ILE A 204 2.77 3.68 16.88
CA ILE A 204 3.14 3.14 15.56
C ILE A 204 2.01 2.28 15.03
N SER A 205 1.52 1.35 15.85
CA SER A 205 0.50 0.38 15.45
C SER A 205 -0.84 1.02 15.09
N LEU A 206 -1.20 2.12 15.77
CA LEU A 206 -2.38 2.91 15.44
C LEU A 206 -2.18 3.76 14.18
N ILE A 207 -0.99 4.35 13.99
CA ILE A 207 -0.65 5.10 12.77
C ILE A 207 -0.67 4.19 11.54
N TYR A 208 -0.21 2.95 11.70
CA TYR A 208 -0.22 1.93 10.64
C TYR A 208 -1.63 1.66 10.09
N ILE A 209 -2.69 1.80 10.90
CA ILE A 209 -4.09 1.73 10.43
C ILE A 209 -4.36 2.82 9.39
N PHE A 210 -3.94 4.05 9.67
CA PHE A 210 -4.14 5.18 8.76
C PHE A 210 -3.28 5.04 7.50
N TYR A 211 -2.08 4.47 7.62
CA TYR A 211 -1.29 4.08 6.45
C TYR A 211 -2.04 3.08 5.56
N ILE A 212 -2.59 1.99 6.12
CA ILE A 212 -3.41 1.03 5.36
C ILE A 212 -4.61 1.74 4.71
N TRP A 213 -5.35 2.55 5.46
CA TRP A 213 -6.51 3.27 4.94
C TRP A 213 -6.16 4.31 3.87
N SER A 214 -4.92 4.80 3.82
CA SER A 214 -4.48 5.68 2.74
C SER A 214 -4.59 5.02 1.35
N PHE A 215 -4.58 3.69 1.27
CA PHE A 215 -4.78 2.95 0.01
C PHE A 215 -6.23 2.99 -0.49
N ILE A 216 -7.21 3.35 0.36
CA ILE A 216 -8.60 3.57 -0.08
C ILE A 216 -8.63 4.61 -1.21
N ILE A 217 -7.79 5.65 -1.10
CA ILE A 217 -7.68 6.76 -2.07
C ILE A 217 -7.28 6.23 -3.45
N ASP A 218 -6.42 5.22 -3.52
CA ASP A 218 -5.91 4.65 -4.78
C ASP A 218 -6.99 3.92 -5.56
N PHE A 219 -7.98 3.37 -4.86
CA PHE A 219 -9.10 2.65 -5.47
C PHE A 219 -10.31 3.54 -5.79
N LEU A 220 -10.32 4.81 -5.35
CA LEU A 220 -11.42 5.73 -5.64
C LEU A 220 -11.64 5.94 -7.15
N PRO A 221 -10.60 6.15 -7.99
CA PRO A 221 -10.78 6.28 -9.44
C PRO A 221 -11.43 5.05 -10.07
N ALA A 222 -11.12 3.84 -9.57
CA ALA A 222 -11.67 2.59 -10.08
C ALA A 222 -13.20 2.44 -9.86
N THR A 223 -13.80 3.25 -8.99
CA THR A 223 -15.27 3.32 -8.83
C THR A 223 -15.94 4.02 -10.02
N ARG A 224 -15.26 5.01 -10.62
CA ARG A 224 -15.76 5.82 -11.73
C ARG A 224 -15.47 5.18 -13.10
N THR A 225 -14.41 4.39 -13.21
CA THR A 225 -14.00 3.71 -14.45
C THR A 225 -14.64 2.32 -14.64
N ARG A 226 -15.90 2.14 -14.20
CA ARG A 226 -16.61 0.85 -14.31
C ARG A 226 -16.99 0.52 -15.75
N HIS A 227 -17.48 1.50 -16.52
CA HIS A 227 -17.79 1.31 -17.94
C HIS A 227 -16.53 1.39 -18.81
N VAL A 228 -16.54 0.68 -19.94
CA VAL A 228 -15.37 0.61 -20.86
C VAL A 228 -15.01 1.99 -21.40
N ASN A 229 -16.01 2.84 -21.64
CA ASN A 229 -15.84 4.19 -22.19
C ASN A 229 -15.22 5.18 -21.18
N ASP A 230 -15.30 4.88 -19.88
CA ASP A 230 -14.75 5.72 -18.81
C ASP A 230 -13.34 5.27 -18.38
N ARG A 231 -12.77 4.26 -19.04
CA ARG A 231 -11.43 3.75 -18.71
C ARG A 231 -10.36 4.69 -19.21
N PHE A 232 -9.22 4.70 -18.52
CA PHE A 232 -8.07 5.47 -18.99
C PHE A 232 -7.65 4.91 -20.36
N PRO A 233 -7.46 5.78 -21.37
CA PRO A 233 -7.02 5.35 -22.69
C PRO A 233 -5.72 4.56 -22.54
N ALA A 234 -5.57 3.51 -23.35
CA ALA A 234 -4.32 2.76 -23.36
C ALA A 234 -3.19 3.72 -23.76
N PRO A 235 -2.09 3.79 -22.99
CA PRO A 235 -0.93 4.54 -23.44
C PRO A 235 -0.43 3.88 -24.74
N LEU A 236 -0.16 4.70 -25.76
CA LEU A 236 0.62 4.25 -26.91
C LEU A 236 1.91 3.67 -26.34
N ARG A 237 2.23 2.41 -26.65
CA ARG A 237 3.45 1.80 -26.08
C ARG A 237 4.62 2.65 -26.53
N LYS A 238 5.62 2.83 -25.68
CA LYS A 238 6.87 3.52 -26.06
C LYS A 238 7.49 2.99 -27.37
N GLN A 239 7.28 1.71 -27.70
CA GLN A 239 7.65 1.12 -28.99
C GLN A 239 6.86 1.72 -30.16
N ASP A 240 5.58 2.00 -29.99
CA ASP A 240 4.71 2.62 -30.99
C ASP A 240 4.99 4.11 -31.13
N ASP A 241 5.39 4.80 -30.05
CA ASP A 241 5.93 6.17 -30.12
C ASP A 241 7.30 6.20 -30.79
N GLU A 242 8.21 5.29 -30.45
CA GLU A 242 9.51 5.19 -31.11
C GLU A 242 9.35 4.82 -32.58
N MET A 243 8.39 3.95 -32.93
CA MET A 243 8.01 3.66 -34.33
C MET A 243 7.33 4.85 -35.01
N GLY A 244 6.43 5.58 -34.34
CA GLY A 244 5.77 6.77 -34.87
C GLY A 244 6.73 7.94 -35.08
N MET A 245 7.64 8.16 -34.13
CA MET A 245 8.71 9.15 -34.21
C MET A 245 9.78 8.77 -35.23
N THR A 246 10.14 7.49 -35.37
CA THR A 246 11.03 7.05 -36.47
C THR A 246 10.34 7.18 -37.82
N THR A 247 9.04 6.90 -37.92
CA THR A 247 8.27 7.09 -39.17
C THR A 247 8.14 8.57 -39.53
N GLN A 248 7.94 9.47 -38.56
CA GLN A 248 7.96 10.93 -38.77
C GLN A 248 9.36 11.47 -39.08
N ALA A 249 10.39 11.01 -38.36
CA ALA A 249 11.78 11.46 -38.53
C ALA A 249 12.43 10.92 -39.80
N GLN A 250 12.06 9.73 -40.26
CA GLN A 250 12.47 9.19 -41.57
C GLN A 250 11.65 9.72 -42.74
N GLY A 251 10.70 10.64 -42.48
CA GLY A 251 10.01 11.48 -43.46
C GLY A 251 9.96 10.88 -44.85
N ASN A 252 8.99 10.00 -45.10
CA ASN A 252 8.56 9.50 -46.40
C ASN A 252 9.46 9.90 -47.60
N MET A 253 10.61 9.23 -47.76
CA MET A 253 11.60 9.52 -48.82
C MET A 253 11.06 9.30 -50.25
N MET A 254 9.79 8.88 -50.40
CA MET A 254 9.15 8.50 -51.66
C MET A 254 7.93 9.35 -52.03
N GLY A 255 7.58 10.40 -51.27
CA GLY A 255 6.54 11.36 -51.66
C GLY A 255 5.10 10.80 -51.82
N GLY A 256 4.80 9.59 -51.33
CA GLY A 256 3.45 9.02 -51.34
C GLY A 256 2.62 9.38 -50.09
N PRO A 257 1.28 9.28 -50.10
CA PRO A 257 0.46 9.56 -48.91
C PRO A 257 0.83 8.61 -47.76
N VAL A 258 1.05 9.18 -46.57
CA VAL A 258 1.35 8.43 -45.34
C VAL A 258 0.02 7.96 -44.74
N TYR A 259 -0.28 6.67 -44.88
CA TYR A 259 -1.40 6.07 -44.16
C TYR A 259 -0.97 5.81 -42.71
N SER A 260 -1.37 6.72 -41.81
CA SER A 260 -1.32 6.47 -40.37
C SER A 260 -2.30 5.33 -40.04
N ASN A 261 -1.78 4.11 -39.86
CA ASN A 261 -2.55 3.03 -39.25
C ASN A 261 -2.69 3.32 -37.74
N GLY A 262 -3.62 4.20 -37.39
CA GLY A 262 -3.88 4.57 -36.00
C GLY A 262 -5.27 5.16 -35.84
N GLY A 263 -6.21 4.32 -35.38
CA GLY A 263 -7.44 4.75 -34.73
C GLY A 263 -8.56 5.20 -35.67
N HIS A 264 -9.55 4.33 -35.87
CA HIS A 264 -10.85 4.68 -36.42
C HIS A 264 -11.55 5.65 -35.45
N TYR A 265 -11.63 6.94 -35.79
CA TYR A 265 -12.59 7.87 -35.18
C TYR A 265 -13.88 7.77 -35.99
N PRO A 266 -15.07 7.61 -35.36
CA PRO A 266 -16.31 7.84 -36.07
C PRO A 266 -16.45 9.34 -36.32
N ASP A 267 -16.45 9.73 -37.60
CA ASP A 267 -16.70 11.09 -38.06
C ASP A 267 -18.04 11.61 -37.50
N GLU A 268 -18.00 12.69 -36.73
CA GLU A 268 -19.19 13.52 -36.49
C GLU A 268 -19.54 14.21 -37.81
N GLN A 269 -20.68 13.82 -38.34
CA GLN A 269 -21.28 14.33 -39.56
C GLN A 269 -21.46 15.86 -39.50
N GLY A 270 -20.99 16.50 -40.56
CA GLY A 270 -20.99 17.95 -40.72
C GLY A 270 -22.35 18.61 -40.59
N VAL A 271 -22.36 19.76 -39.91
CA VAL A 271 -23.42 20.76 -39.98
C VAL A 271 -23.17 21.62 -41.23
N PRO A 272 -24.07 21.66 -42.23
CA PRO A 272 -23.92 22.59 -43.33
C PRO A 272 -24.34 24.00 -42.91
N SER A 273 -23.43 24.93 -43.12
CA SER A 273 -23.66 26.37 -43.09
C SER A 273 -24.71 26.78 -44.13
N ARG A 274 -25.75 27.51 -43.70
CA ARG A 274 -26.61 28.27 -44.60
C ARG A 274 -26.44 29.76 -44.31
N ASN A 275 -25.81 30.44 -45.26
CA ASN A 275 -25.94 31.89 -45.44
C ASN A 275 -27.31 32.17 -46.07
N PHE A 276 -28.11 33.01 -45.42
CA PHE A 276 -28.85 34.16 -45.96
C PHE A 276 -29.46 34.92 -44.79
#